data_AF-A0A9E1TV52-F1
#
_entry.id   AF-A0A9E1TV52-F1
#
_cell.length_a   1.000
_cell.length_b   1.000
_cell.length_c   1.000
_cell.angle_alpha   90.00
_cell.angle_beta   90.00
_cell.angle_gamma   90.00
#
_symmetry.space_group_name_H-M   'P 1'
#
loop_
_entity.id
_entity.type
_entity.pdbx_description
1 polymer ?
#
loop_
_entity_poly.entity_id
_entity_poly.type
_entity_poly.pdbx_seq_one_letter_code
_entity_poly.pdbx_strand_id
1 'polypeptide(L)'
;MNHLTSLNNNQLKEQLISLMDTVVYYLKNEPDVDKFLDETDLFDEWEEALPEAEYPIFVIAVLNNTRRDAIMDTIINAILKKDDHSNHPKKSSFKPEAARSHVGEHPFN
;
A
#
# COMPACT_ATOMS: atom_id res chain seq x y z
N MET A 1 13.49 -8.36 -15.08
CA MET A 1 13.59 -8.66 -13.64
C MET A 1 13.64 -7.34 -12.93
N ASN A 2 12.75 -7.12 -11.98
CA ASN A 2 12.69 -5.89 -11.20
C ASN A 2 13.89 -5.85 -10.22
N HIS A 3 14.61 -4.73 -10.18
CA HIS A 3 15.84 -4.58 -9.40
C HIS A 3 15.61 -4.80 -7.89
N LEU A 4 14.44 -4.39 -7.34
CA LEU A 4 14.08 -4.64 -5.94
C LEU A 4 14.09 -6.13 -5.56
N THR A 5 13.69 -7.03 -6.46
CA THR A 5 13.63 -8.47 -6.16
C THR A 5 15.00 -9.13 -6.01
N SER A 6 16.07 -8.44 -6.41
CA SER A 6 17.45 -8.92 -6.29
C SER A 6 18.15 -8.48 -5.00
N LEU A 7 17.53 -7.55 -4.25
CA LEU A 7 18.11 -6.95 -3.05
C LEU A 7 17.91 -7.81 -1.81
N ASN A 8 18.85 -7.70 -0.86
CA ASN A 8 18.69 -8.31 0.47
C ASN A 8 17.83 -7.44 1.39
N ASN A 9 17.44 -7.98 2.55
CA ASN A 9 16.56 -7.32 3.51
C ASN A 9 17.04 -5.91 3.93
N ASN A 10 18.33 -5.75 4.22
CA ASN A 10 18.88 -4.46 4.65
C ASN A 10 18.83 -3.44 3.50
N GLN A 11 19.21 -3.86 2.29
CA GLN A 11 19.16 -3.01 1.11
C GLN A 11 17.72 -2.58 0.76
N LEU A 12 16.74 -3.48 0.88
CA LEU A 12 15.33 -3.14 0.71
C LEU A 12 14.84 -2.15 1.76
N LYS A 13 15.27 -2.30 3.01
CA LYS A 13 14.93 -1.36 4.09
C LYS A 13 15.52 0.03 3.82
N GLU A 14 16.78 0.09 3.38
CA GLU A 14 17.43 1.34 2.99
C GLU A 14 16.73 2.01 1.81
N GLN A 15 16.36 1.25 0.77
CA GLN A 15 15.60 1.77 -0.37
C GLN A 15 14.22 2.31 0.05
N LEU A 16 13.50 1.57 0.90
CA LEU A 16 12.21 2.01 1.43
C LEU A 16 12.32 3.31 2.22
N ILE A 17 13.32 3.42 3.09
CA ILE A 17 13.57 4.64 3.87
C ILE A 17 13.93 5.81 2.94
N SER A 18 14.80 5.57 1.95
CA SER A 18 15.18 6.59 0.97
C SER A 18 13.98 7.09 0.17
N LEU A 19 13.08 6.19 -0.24
CA LEU A 19 11.83 6.56 -0.90
C LEU A 19 10.97 7.44 0.03
N MET A 20 10.76 7.01 1.28
CA MET A 20 9.98 7.78 2.26
C MET A 20 10.56 9.18 2.49
N ASP A 21 11.88 9.32 2.56
CA ASP A 21 12.55 10.61 2.70
C ASP A 21 12.31 11.51 1.47
N THR A 22 12.40 10.96 0.25
CA THR A 22 12.10 11.68 -1.00
C THR A 22 10.66 12.15 -1.05
N VAL A 23 9.69 11.29 -0.73
CA VAL A 23 8.26 11.63 -0.74
C VAL A 23 7.95 12.71 0.30
N VAL A 24 8.50 12.59 1.51
CA VAL A 24 8.34 13.62 2.56
C VAL A 24 8.96 14.94 2.12
N TYR A 25 10.11 14.92 1.44
CA TYR A 25 10.73 16.13 0.93
C TYR A 25 9.88 16.79 -0.15
N TYR A 26 9.34 16.02 -1.10
CA TYR A 26 8.46 16.53 -2.14
C TYR A 26 7.19 17.15 -1.55
N LEU A 27 6.47 16.40 -0.71
CA LEU A 27 5.20 16.83 -0.12
C LEU A 27 5.34 17.99 0.88
N LYS A 28 6.54 18.25 1.41
CA LYS A 28 6.82 19.47 2.18
C LYS A 28 6.82 20.72 1.32
N ASN A 29 7.23 20.63 0.06
CA ASN A 29 7.29 21.76 -0.87
C ASN A 29 5.96 21.91 -1.62
N GLU A 30 5.36 20.80 -2.05
CA GLU A 30 4.09 20.75 -2.77
C GLU A 30 3.17 19.71 -2.10
N PRO A 31 2.30 20.13 -1.15
CA PRO A 31 1.53 19.22 -0.29
C PRO A 31 0.31 18.58 -0.97
N ASP A 32 0.14 18.78 -2.28
CA ASP A 32 -0.97 18.21 -3.04
C ASP A 32 -0.68 16.72 -3.33
N VAL A 33 -1.29 15.85 -2.51
CA VAL A 33 -1.09 14.40 -2.59
C VAL A 33 -1.70 13.83 -3.87
N ASP A 34 -2.86 14.32 -4.30
CA ASP A 34 -3.55 13.82 -5.48
C ASP A 34 -2.70 14.11 -6.73
N LYS A 35 -2.22 15.35 -6.85
CA LYS A 35 -1.29 15.74 -7.92
C LYS A 35 0.00 14.92 -7.88
N PHE A 36 0.59 14.73 -6.69
CA PHE A 36 1.80 13.93 -6.54
C PHE A 36 1.59 12.49 -7.06
N LEU A 37 0.49 11.85 -6.70
CA LEU A 37 0.17 10.49 -7.15
C LEU A 37 -0.09 10.41 -8.65
N ASP A 38 -0.69 11.44 -9.24
CA ASP A 38 -0.96 11.49 -10.68
C ASP A 38 0.32 11.69 -11.53
N GLU A 39 1.36 12.32 -10.97
CA GLU A 39 2.57 12.72 -11.72
C GLU A 39 3.82 11.87 -11.41
N THR A 40 3.86 11.16 -10.28
CA THR A 40 5.05 10.45 -9.81
C THR A 40 5.22 9.07 -10.47
N ASP A 41 6.48 8.70 -10.76
CA ASP A 41 6.90 7.36 -11.19
C ASP A 41 7.63 6.59 -10.07
N LEU A 42 7.72 7.17 -8.87
CA LEU A 42 8.49 6.62 -7.74
C LEU A 42 7.93 5.30 -7.21
N PHE A 43 6.66 4.99 -7.51
CA PHE A 43 5.98 3.78 -7.04
C PHE A 43 5.98 2.64 -8.04
N ASP A 44 6.30 2.88 -9.32
CA ASP A 44 6.20 1.89 -10.41
C ASP A 44 7.06 0.66 -10.13
N GLU A 45 8.30 0.85 -9.67
CA GLU A 45 9.19 -0.25 -9.33
C GLU A 45 8.65 -1.06 -8.14
N TRP A 46 7.94 -0.42 -7.21
CA TRP A 46 7.35 -1.10 -6.05
C TRP A 46 6.05 -1.82 -6.40
N GLU A 47 5.26 -1.26 -7.32
CA GLU A 47 4.04 -1.88 -7.84
C GLU A 47 4.33 -3.23 -8.52
N GLU A 48 5.41 -3.30 -9.30
CA GLU A 48 5.84 -4.56 -9.92
C GLU A 48 6.44 -5.57 -8.93
N ALA A 49 7.01 -5.09 -7.82
CA ALA A 49 7.70 -5.93 -6.85
C ALA A 49 6.73 -6.53 -5.82
N LEU A 50 5.73 -5.76 -5.39
CA LEU A 50 4.79 -6.11 -4.34
C LEU A 50 3.57 -6.88 -4.89
N PRO A 51 2.97 -7.77 -4.09
CA PRO A 51 1.66 -8.30 -4.44
C PRO A 51 0.56 -7.24 -4.27
N GLU A 52 -0.55 -7.42 -5.00
CA GLU A 52 -1.66 -6.46 -5.10
C GLU A 52 -2.26 -6.08 -3.74
N ALA A 53 -2.27 -7.02 -2.78
CA ALA A 53 -2.85 -6.77 -1.46
C ALA A 53 -1.97 -5.86 -0.57
N GLU A 54 -0.66 -5.90 -0.77
CA GLU A 54 0.32 -5.17 0.03
C GLU A 54 0.66 -3.80 -0.57
N TYR A 55 0.43 -3.60 -1.87
CA TYR A 55 0.70 -2.33 -2.54
C TYR A 55 -0.06 -1.13 -1.93
N PRO A 56 -1.38 -1.20 -1.65
CA PRO A 56 -2.08 -0.10 -0.99
C PRO A 56 -1.54 0.21 0.43
N ILE A 57 -1.14 -0.83 1.18
CA ILE A 57 -0.55 -0.66 2.51
C ILE A 57 0.77 0.09 2.41
N PHE A 58 1.60 -0.26 1.42
CA PHE A 58 2.85 0.41 1.13
C PHE A 58 2.65 1.88 0.76
N VAL A 59 1.75 2.21 -0.17
CA VAL A 59 1.47 3.59 -0.59
C VAL A 59 1.04 4.43 0.62
N ILE A 60 0.09 3.94 1.41
CA ILE A 60 -0.39 4.64 2.61
C ILE A 60 0.74 4.82 3.64
N ALA A 61 1.60 3.82 3.81
CA ALA A 61 2.74 3.89 4.73
C ALA A 61 3.77 4.93 4.29
N VAL A 62 4.07 5.02 2.99
CA VAL A 62 5.02 6.00 2.44
C VAL A 62 4.48 7.42 2.53
N LEU A 63 3.25 7.65 2.08
CA LEU A 63 2.61 8.97 2.12
C LEU A 63 2.52 9.52 3.55
N ASN A 64 2.18 8.65 4.52
CA ASN A 64 2.09 9.04 5.92
C ASN A 64 3.43 8.96 6.67
N ASN A 65 4.53 8.64 6.00
CA ASN A 65 5.86 8.46 6.59
C ASN A 65 5.84 7.50 7.82
N THR A 66 5.10 6.40 7.72
CA THR A 66 4.93 5.42 8.81
C THR A 66 6.14 4.49 8.90
N ARG A 67 7.08 4.79 9.80
CA ARG A 67 8.33 4.03 10.00
C ARG A 67 8.27 3.01 11.14
N ARG A 68 7.12 2.38 11.34
CA ARG A 68 7.03 1.30 12.34
C ARG A 68 7.70 0.05 11.78
N ASP A 69 8.59 -0.57 12.56
CA ASP A 69 9.30 -1.78 12.12
C ASP A 69 8.36 -2.86 11.62
N ALA A 70 7.25 -3.13 12.32
CA ALA A 70 6.25 -4.11 11.89
C ALA A 70 5.68 -3.86 10.48
N ILE A 71 5.49 -2.58 10.11
CA ILE A 71 4.97 -2.21 8.78
C ILE A 71 6.08 -2.35 7.73
N MET A 72 7.28 -1.81 8.01
CA MET A 72 8.43 -1.94 7.12
C MET A 72 8.78 -3.40 6.86
N ASP A 73 8.80 -4.23 7.91
CA ASP A 73 9.10 -5.65 7.82
C ASP A 73 8.01 -6.39 7.01
N THR A 74 6.73 -5.99 7.13
CA THR A 74 5.65 -6.58 6.33
C THR A 74 5.87 -6.32 4.84
N ILE A 75 6.18 -5.07 4.46
CA ILE A 75 6.43 -4.68 3.07
C ILE A 75 7.67 -5.41 2.51
N ILE A 76 8.78 -5.41 3.26
CA ILE A 76 10.01 -6.08 2.82
C ILE A 76 9.81 -7.59 2.70
N ASN A 77 9.11 -8.20 3.65
CA ASN A 77 8.80 -9.63 3.61
C ASN A 77 7.91 -9.99 2.42
N ALA A 78 6.99 -9.13 2.00
CA ALA A 78 6.15 -9.36 0.83
C ALA A 78 6.96 -9.45 -0.47
N ILE A 79 8.02 -8.65 -0.60
CA ILE A 79 8.94 -8.68 -1.75
C ILE A 79 9.79 -9.95 -1.73
N LEU A 80 10.26 -10.36 -0.55
CA LEU A 80 11.13 -11.53 -0.37
C LEU A 80 10.38 -12.88 -0.42
N LYS A 81 9.11 -12.92 -0.01
CA LYS A 81 8.30 -14.15 0.11
C LYS A 81 7.27 -14.28 -1.02
N LYS A 82 7.69 -14.08 -2.27
CA LYS A 82 6.82 -14.19 -3.46
C LYS A 82 6.02 -15.51 -3.59
N ASP A 83 6.29 -16.54 -2.78
CA ASP A 83 5.78 -17.90 -2.99
C ASP A 83 4.88 -18.51 -1.87
N ASP A 84 4.51 -17.83 -0.78
CA ASP A 84 3.81 -18.52 0.34
C ASP A 84 2.45 -17.95 0.79
N HIS A 85 1.78 -17.19 -0.08
CA HIS A 85 0.40 -16.75 0.16
C HIS A 85 -0.61 -17.59 -0.64
N SER A 86 -0.59 -18.91 -0.44
CA SER A 86 -1.70 -19.80 -0.80
C SER A 86 -2.89 -19.74 0.18
N ASN A 87 -2.79 -18.94 1.24
CA ASN A 87 -3.88 -18.73 2.20
C ASN A 87 -4.53 -17.36 2.03
N HIS A 88 -5.30 -17.21 0.96
CA HIS A 88 -6.45 -16.31 1.03
C HIS A 88 -7.46 -16.89 2.03
N PRO A 89 -7.87 -16.16 3.10
CA PRO A 89 -9.25 -16.27 3.50
C PRO A 89 -10.05 -15.79 2.29
N LYS A 90 -10.79 -16.72 1.68
CA LYS A 90 -11.69 -16.46 0.55
C LYS A 90 -12.39 -15.13 0.78
N LYS A 91 -12.29 -14.25 -0.22
CA LYS A 91 -13.20 -13.12 -0.45
C LYS A 91 -14.58 -13.54 0.08
N SER A 92 -14.97 -13.04 1.26
CA SER A 92 -16.33 -13.24 1.72
C SER A 92 -17.16 -12.55 0.66
N SER A 93 -17.84 -13.37 -0.13
CA SER A 93 -18.95 -12.90 -0.94
C SER A 93 -19.90 -12.27 0.06
N PHE A 94 -19.90 -10.95 0.13
CA PHE A 94 -21.05 -10.22 0.62
C PHE A 94 -22.19 -10.68 -0.28
N LYS A 95 -22.95 -11.68 0.17
CA LYS A 95 -24.25 -11.98 -0.39
C LYS A 95 -25.05 -10.68 -0.27
N PRO A 96 -25.63 -10.14 -1.35
CA PRO A 96 -26.63 -9.11 -1.20
C PRO A 96 -27.87 -9.82 -0.65
N GLU A 97 -27.95 -9.92 0.68
CA GLU A 97 -29.10 -10.50 1.35
C GLU A 97 -30.20 -9.44 1.39
N ALA A 98 -31.07 -9.57 0.38
CA ALA A 98 -32.43 -9.05 0.29
C ALA A 98 -32.63 -7.53 0.40
N ALA A 99 -33.17 -6.98 -0.69
CA ALA A 99 -33.83 -5.68 -0.72
C ALA A 99 -34.80 -5.53 0.47
N ARG A 100 -34.44 -4.71 1.45
CA ARG A 100 -35.40 -4.07 2.35
C ARG A 100 -35.55 -2.63 1.87
N SER A 101 -36.63 -2.38 1.15
CA SER A 101 -37.09 -1.03 0.85
C SER A 101 -37.42 -0.34 2.18
N HIS A 102 -36.50 0.47 2.70
CA HIS A 102 -36.78 1.46 3.74
C HIS A 102 -36.93 2.83 3.06
N VAL A 103 -38.00 2.96 2.28
CA VAL A 103 -38.58 4.29 2.05
C VAL A 103 -39.42 4.60 3.30
N GLY A 104 -38.88 5.43 4.20
CA GLY A 104 -39.69 6.03 5.27
C GLY A 104 -39.03 6.22 6.64
N GLU A 105 -37.90 5.60 6.95
CA GLU A 105 -37.27 5.76 8.27
C GLU A 105 -36.10 6.74 8.22
N HIS A 106 -36.42 8.04 8.26
CA HIS A 106 -35.44 9.07 8.62
C HIS A 106 -35.42 9.24 10.15
N PRO A 107 -34.24 9.21 10.80
CA PRO A 107 -34.13 9.15 12.26
C PRO A 107 -34.26 10.51 12.97
N PHE A 108 -34.77 11.54 12.29
CA PHE A 108 -34.87 12.90 12.85
C PHE A 108 -36.23 13.57 12.55
N ASN A 109 -37.31 12.80 12.55
CA ASN A 109 -38.67 13.37 12.54
C ASN A 109 -39.47 12.91 13.76
#